data_AF-A0AA87Z3M4-F1
#
_entry.id   AF-A0AA87Z3M4-F1
#
_cell.length_a   1.000
_cell.length_b   1.000
_cell.length_c   1.000
_cell.angle_alpha   90.00
_cell.angle_beta   90.00
_cell.angle_gamma   90.00
#
_symmetry.space_group_name_H-M   'P 1'
#
loop_
_entity.id
_entity.type
_entity.pdbx_description
1 polymer ?
#
loop_
_entity_poly.entity_id
_entity_poly.type
_entity_poly.pdbx_seq_one_letter_code
_entity_poly.pdbx_strand_id
1 'polypeptide(L)'
;MDSKGTSRLLLSLLFFSILIFPTTFSRSLSSTPPNPVSDKVSVELYYETLCPDSVDFILNHLVKLFHTGLISIVDLKLLPYGNAKLRSNSTIICQSLVLSCLVLFSSFCPSPTWASESRKVSLELYYESLCPYSANFIVNYLVKLFEDDLISIVDLSLVPWGNAKIRGNNSTVVCQHGPYECLLNTVEACAIDIWPELSKHFPFIYCIENLVYERKYLQWESCFEKLNLDPQPVTDCYTSDYGKELELQYAAETDALQPPHKYVPWVVVEGQPLYEDYENFLSYVCKAYKGTAAQTACSKLSPDTMKTERAKPGSPVCYKEEEKVPTSWARVRSAAMSWIRQMNAAAFN
;
A
#
# COMPACT_ATOMS: atom_id res chain seq x y z
N MET A 1 -5.16 72.33 40.38
CA MET A 1 -3.96 72.98 39.82
C MET A 1 -2.97 71.87 39.57
N ASP A 2 -2.94 71.32 38.35
CA ASP A 2 -1.99 71.67 37.26
C ASP A 2 -0.52 71.49 37.71
N SER A 3 0.42 70.86 36.99
CA SER A 3 0.51 70.51 35.57
C SER A 3 1.77 69.65 35.31
N LYS A 4 1.61 68.60 34.46
CA LYS A 4 2.46 68.06 33.36
C LYS A 4 3.97 67.74 33.52
N GLY A 5 4.38 66.65 32.83
CA GLY A 5 5.73 66.47 32.26
C GLY A 5 6.18 65.03 32.00
N THR A 6 5.47 64.27 31.16
CA THR A 6 5.91 63.70 29.85
C THR A 6 7.02 62.63 29.84
N SER A 7 6.58 61.39 29.57
CA SER A 7 7.37 60.22 29.13
C SER A 7 7.64 60.27 27.62
N ARG A 8 8.85 59.90 27.18
CA ARG A 8 9.25 59.79 25.77
C ARG A 8 8.94 58.38 25.25
N LEU A 9 7.99 58.26 24.32
CA LEU A 9 7.80 57.08 23.48
C LEU A 9 8.11 57.48 22.03
N LEU A 10 9.15 56.88 21.44
CA LEU A 10 9.52 57.05 20.04
C LEU A 10 8.69 56.07 19.20
N LEU A 11 7.81 56.63 18.37
CA LEU A 11 7.01 55.93 17.37
C LEU A 11 7.77 55.98 16.04
N SER A 12 8.27 54.86 15.51
CA SER A 12 8.81 54.81 14.15
C SER A 12 7.74 54.30 13.17
N LEU A 13 7.27 55.20 12.33
CA LEU A 13 6.43 54.96 11.16
C LEU A 13 7.25 54.28 10.06
N LEU A 14 6.77 53.15 9.51
CA LEU A 14 7.27 52.60 8.24
C LEU A 14 6.25 52.88 7.14
N PHE A 15 6.70 53.63 6.14
CA PHE A 15 5.97 54.01 4.93
C PHE A 15 5.85 52.82 3.96
N PHE A 16 4.65 52.55 3.48
CA PHE A 16 4.40 51.75 2.27
C PHE A 16 4.62 52.64 1.03
N SER A 17 5.52 52.24 0.13
CA SER A 17 5.66 52.83 -1.19
C SER A 17 5.22 51.82 -2.26
N ILE A 18 4.02 52.04 -2.79
CA ILE A 18 3.48 51.43 -4.02
C ILE A 18 3.99 52.28 -5.19
N LEU A 19 4.72 51.68 -6.14
CA LEU A 19 5.08 52.32 -7.40
C LEU A 19 4.14 51.84 -8.50
N ILE A 20 3.33 52.78 -9.01
CA ILE A 20 2.55 52.67 -10.25
C ILE A 20 3.35 53.39 -11.34
N PHE A 21 3.55 52.75 -12.49
CA PHE A 21 3.92 53.43 -13.74
C PHE A 21 2.85 53.17 -14.81
N PRO A 22 2.27 54.21 -15.44
CA PRO A 22 1.35 54.06 -16.56
C PRO A 22 2.10 54.26 -17.89
N THR A 23 1.93 53.36 -18.86
CA THR A 23 2.11 53.71 -20.28
C THR A 23 1.15 52.92 -21.16
N THR A 24 0.32 53.67 -21.88
CA THR A 24 -0.56 53.30 -22.97
C THR A 24 0.24 52.84 -24.20
N PHE A 25 -0.10 51.69 -24.82
CA PHE A 25 0.04 51.53 -26.27
C PHE A 25 -0.87 50.44 -26.87
N SER A 26 -1.53 50.87 -27.94
CA SER A 26 -2.32 50.24 -29.01
C SER A 26 -2.62 48.74 -29.05
N ARG A 27 -3.92 48.47 -29.22
CA ARG A 27 -4.56 47.21 -29.61
C ARG A 27 -4.19 46.84 -31.06
N SER A 28 -3.45 45.76 -31.27
CA SER A 28 -3.51 44.98 -32.52
C SER A 28 -4.23 43.67 -32.25
N LEU A 29 -5.36 43.47 -32.91
CA LEU A 29 -6.13 42.25 -32.89
C LEU A 29 -5.33 41.17 -33.64
N SER A 30 -4.67 40.27 -32.91
CA SER A 30 -4.19 39.00 -33.46
C SER A 30 -4.98 37.89 -32.78
N SER A 31 -5.82 37.24 -33.58
CA SER A 31 -6.68 36.14 -33.19
C SER A 31 -5.85 34.88 -32.94
N THR A 32 -5.44 34.66 -31.70
CA THR A 32 -5.13 33.30 -31.23
C THR A 32 -6.44 32.58 -30.92
N PRO A 33 -6.67 31.36 -31.42
CA PRO A 33 -7.86 30.60 -31.08
C PRO A 33 -7.92 30.37 -29.56
N PRO A 34 -9.12 30.38 -28.95
CA PRO A 34 -9.24 30.10 -27.53
C PRO A 34 -8.74 28.67 -27.28
N ASN A 35 -7.71 28.54 -26.44
CA ASN A 35 -7.38 27.25 -25.84
C ASN A 35 -8.65 26.69 -25.19
N PRO A 36 -8.93 25.37 -25.34
CA PRO A 36 -10.11 24.77 -24.73
C PRO A 36 -10.06 25.07 -23.23
N VAL A 37 -11.13 25.69 -22.74
CA VAL A 37 -11.34 25.89 -21.30
C VAL A 37 -11.36 24.48 -20.70
N SER A 38 -10.29 24.13 -20.00
CA SER A 38 -10.23 22.91 -19.21
C SER A 38 -11.18 23.12 -18.03
N ASP A 39 -12.23 22.32 -17.94
CA ASP A 39 -13.16 22.32 -16.80
C ASP A 39 -12.49 21.80 -15.50
N LYS A 40 -11.18 21.50 -15.53
CA LYS A 40 -10.41 21.01 -14.40
C LYS A 40 -9.71 22.13 -13.62
N VAL A 41 -9.74 22.02 -12.31
CA VAL A 41 -9.02 22.90 -11.39
C VAL A 41 -7.54 22.56 -11.42
N SER A 42 -6.69 23.50 -11.83
CA SER A 42 -5.24 23.30 -11.83
C SER A 42 -4.69 23.39 -10.40
N VAL A 43 -3.96 22.35 -9.98
CA VAL A 43 -3.27 22.29 -8.69
C VAL A 43 -1.81 21.95 -8.95
N GLU A 44 -0.92 22.89 -8.69
CA GLU A 44 0.53 22.65 -8.75
C GLU A 44 1.07 22.49 -7.31
N LEU A 45 1.63 21.32 -7.00
CA LEU A 45 2.27 21.04 -5.71
C LEU A 45 3.79 21.06 -5.87
N TYR A 46 4.41 22.03 -5.20
CA TYR A 46 5.87 22.14 -5.08
C TYR A 46 6.32 21.37 -3.83
N TYR A 47 7.16 20.35 -3.99
CA TYR A 47 7.53 19.46 -2.89
C TYR A 47 9.01 19.05 -2.89
N GLU A 48 9.50 18.57 -1.76
CA GLU A 48 10.87 18.04 -1.60
C GLU A 48 10.83 16.54 -1.27
N THR A 49 11.49 15.72 -2.08
CA THR A 49 11.41 14.24 -2.05
C THR A 49 11.93 13.60 -0.75
N LEU A 50 12.61 14.36 0.11
CA LEU A 50 13.17 13.89 1.38
C LEU A 50 12.74 14.76 2.58
N CYS A 51 11.82 15.69 2.39
CA CYS A 51 11.27 16.50 3.48
C CYS A 51 10.12 15.72 4.15
N PRO A 52 10.20 15.42 5.47
CA PRO A 52 9.14 14.69 6.17
C PRO A 52 7.75 15.29 5.99
N ASP A 53 7.64 16.62 5.99
CA ASP A 53 6.36 17.32 5.82
C ASP A 53 5.80 17.19 4.41
N SER A 54 6.67 17.19 3.38
CA SER A 54 6.27 16.95 2.00
C SER A 54 5.81 15.51 1.79
N VAL A 55 6.54 14.55 2.39
CA VAL A 55 6.18 13.13 2.35
C VAL A 55 4.85 12.88 3.06
N ASP A 56 4.68 13.44 4.26
CA ASP A 56 3.43 13.34 5.03
C ASP A 56 2.25 13.95 4.27
N PHE A 57 2.41 15.16 3.71
CA PHE A 57 1.37 15.80 2.91
C PHE A 57 0.99 14.95 1.69
N ILE A 58 1.96 14.39 0.96
CA ILE A 58 1.69 13.57 -0.21
C ILE A 58 0.94 12.30 0.20
N LEU A 59 1.45 11.55 1.17
CA LEU A 59 0.92 10.25 1.54
C LEU A 59 -0.43 10.34 2.28
N ASN A 60 -0.61 11.33 3.15
CA ASN A 60 -1.78 11.40 4.04
C ASN A 60 -2.85 12.40 3.58
N HIS A 61 -2.51 13.34 2.69
CA HIS A 61 -3.44 14.38 2.24
C HIS A 61 -3.67 14.35 0.74
N LEU A 62 -2.62 14.29 -0.08
CA LEU A 62 -2.76 14.35 -1.53
C LEU A 62 -3.36 13.07 -2.11
N VAL A 63 -2.97 11.90 -1.58
CA VAL A 63 -3.51 10.59 -1.98
C VAL A 63 -5.04 10.52 -1.81
N LYS A 64 -5.63 11.30 -0.89
CA LYS A 64 -7.09 11.39 -0.73
C LYS A 64 -7.80 11.92 -1.98
N LEU A 65 -7.14 12.71 -2.83
CA LEU A 65 -7.73 13.17 -4.10
C LEU A 65 -8.00 12.01 -5.07
N PHE A 66 -7.19 10.95 -5.00
CA PHE A 66 -7.36 9.75 -5.82
C PHE A 66 -8.47 8.87 -5.25
N HIS A 67 -8.51 8.66 -3.94
CA HIS A 67 -9.55 7.85 -3.29
C HIS A 67 -10.95 8.47 -3.33
N THR A 68 -11.06 9.80 -3.33
CA THR A 68 -12.35 10.50 -3.35
C THR A 68 -12.88 10.75 -4.77
N GLY A 69 -12.14 10.34 -5.80
CA GLY A 69 -12.50 10.59 -7.21
C GLY A 69 -12.36 12.06 -7.65
N LEU A 70 -11.91 12.96 -6.76
CA LEU A 70 -11.67 14.37 -7.08
C LEU A 70 -10.58 14.56 -8.13
N ILE A 71 -9.71 13.58 -8.34
CA ILE A 71 -8.69 13.61 -9.40
C ILE A 71 -9.29 13.77 -10.81
N SER A 72 -10.56 13.39 -11.00
CA SER A 72 -11.27 13.57 -12.28
C SER A 72 -11.47 15.04 -12.67
N ILE A 73 -11.54 15.94 -11.68
CA ILE A 73 -11.77 17.39 -11.85
C ILE A 73 -10.55 18.24 -11.49
N VAL A 74 -9.42 17.62 -11.15
CA VAL A 74 -8.17 18.29 -10.80
C VAL A 74 -7.10 17.98 -11.86
N ASP A 75 -6.42 19.01 -12.33
CA ASP A 75 -5.19 18.87 -13.12
C ASP A 75 -4.00 19.04 -12.17
N LEU A 76 -3.53 17.93 -11.61
CA LEU A 76 -2.50 17.88 -10.57
C LEU A 76 -1.10 17.78 -11.19
N LYS A 77 -0.25 18.74 -10.86
CA LYS A 77 1.15 18.77 -11.30
C LYS A 77 2.08 18.75 -10.10
N LEU A 78 2.90 17.71 -10.01
CA LEU A 78 3.91 17.55 -8.97
C LEU A 78 5.23 18.14 -9.45
N LEU A 79 5.72 19.17 -8.76
CA LEU A 79 6.94 19.88 -9.09
C LEU A 79 7.97 19.69 -7.97
N PRO A 80 8.97 18.81 -8.15
CA PRO A 80 10.00 18.61 -7.15
C PRO A 80 10.96 19.82 -7.16
N TYR A 81 10.65 20.83 -6.34
CA TYR A 81 11.44 22.06 -6.23
C TYR A 81 12.14 22.08 -4.87
N GLY A 82 13.31 21.44 -4.82
CA GLY A 82 14.12 21.37 -3.61
C GLY A 82 14.98 22.62 -3.41
N ASN A 83 15.11 23.09 -2.17
CA ASN A 83 16.12 24.09 -1.76
C ASN A 83 17.55 23.49 -1.73
N ALA A 84 17.80 22.43 -2.50
CA ALA A 84 19.06 21.71 -2.54
C ALA A 84 20.14 22.58 -3.20
N LYS A 85 21.18 22.94 -2.44
CA LYS A 85 22.35 23.62 -3.00
C LYS A 85 23.42 22.60 -3.36
N LEU A 86 23.84 22.61 -4.62
CA LEU A 86 24.98 21.83 -5.10
C LEU A 86 26.27 22.58 -4.74
N ARG A 87 27.14 21.95 -3.95
CA ARG A 87 28.50 22.48 -3.73
C ARG A 87 29.41 22.14 -4.91
N SER A 88 30.51 22.88 -5.06
CA SER A 88 31.54 22.67 -6.07
C SER A 88 32.22 21.29 -6.05
N ASN A 89 32.01 20.51 -4.97
CA ASN A 89 32.50 19.14 -4.81
C ASN A 89 31.41 18.07 -5.06
N SER A 90 30.34 18.43 -5.78
CA SER A 90 29.20 17.54 -6.10
C SER A 90 28.44 16.97 -4.90
N THR A 91 28.59 17.58 -3.72
CA THR A 91 27.79 17.23 -2.53
C THR A 91 26.50 18.04 -2.53
N ILE A 92 25.36 17.36 -2.35
CA ILE A 92 24.04 17.97 -2.19
C ILE A 92 23.82 18.25 -0.71
N ILE A 93 23.50 19.49 -0.34
CA ILE A 93 23.15 19.86 1.04
C ILE A 93 21.72 20.41 1.06
N CYS A 94 20.83 19.75 1.80
CA CYS A 94 19.53 20.29 2.18
C CYS A 94 19.71 21.16 3.43
N GLN A 95 19.27 22.41 3.39
CA GLN A 95 19.28 23.27 4.58
C GLN A 95 18.19 22.77 5.54
N SER A 96 18.58 22.10 6.63
CA SER A 96 17.68 21.87 7.75
C SER A 96 17.45 23.20 8.47
N LEU A 97 16.23 23.75 8.38
CA LEU A 97 15.79 24.90 9.18
C LEU A 97 15.48 24.48 10.63
N VAL A 98 16.36 23.69 11.26
CA VAL A 98 16.11 23.13 12.61
C VAL A 98 16.83 23.94 13.71
N LEU A 99 17.58 25.00 13.38
CA LEU A 99 18.46 25.64 14.37
C LEU A 99 18.21 27.13 14.66
N SER A 100 16.97 27.61 14.60
CA SER A 100 16.66 29.01 14.99
C SER A 100 15.39 29.24 15.84
N CYS A 101 14.64 28.20 16.22
CA CYS A 101 13.45 28.36 17.08
C CYS A 101 13.65 27.93 18.55
N LEU A 102 14.86 27.60 18.99
CA LEU A 102 15.12 27.06 20.34
C LEU A 102 15.28 28.10 21.46
N VAL A 103 14.99 29.38 21.21
CA VAL A 103 15.03 30.38 22.29
C VAL A 103 13.86 31.34 22.12
N LEU A 104 13.00 31.42 23.14
CA LEU A 104 11.97 32.46 23.41
C LEU A 104 10.47 32.11 23.28
N PHE A 105 10.00 30.89 23.55
CA PHE A 105 8.61 30.71 24.00
C PHE A 105 8.47 29.59 25.06
N SER A 106 8.92 29.89 26.28
CA SER A 106 8.46 29.19 27.48
C SER A 106 7.10 29.75 27.90
N SER A 107 6.05 29.36 27.19
CA SER A 107 4.67 29.61 27.62
C SER A 107 3.85 28.37 27.33
N PHE A 108 3.33 27.79 28.41
CA PHE A 108 2.49 26.61 28.45
C PHE A 108 1.35 26.73 27.43
N CYS A 109 1.48 26.02 26.31
CA CYS A 109 0.33 25.64 25.50
C CYS A 109 -0.15 24.31 26.08
N PRO A 110 -1.35 24.22 26.68
CA PRO A 110 -1.93 22.92 26.96
C PRO A 110 -2.09 22.21 25.62
N SER A 111 -1.37 21.11 25.43
CA SER A 111 -1.55 20.25 24.27
C SER A 111 -3.04 19.89 24.19
N PRO A 112 -3.72 20.10 23.05
CA PRO A 112 -5.01 19.48 22.84
C PRO A 112 -4.79 17.97 23.03
N THR A 113 -5.43 17.38 24.03
CA THR A 113 -5.65 15.94 24.05
C THR A 113 -6.65 15.66 22.94
N TRP A 114 -6.20 15.71 21.69
CA TRP A 114 -6.89 15.01 20.63
C TRP A 114 -6.86 13.54 21.02
N ALA A 115 -8.03 12.97 21.27
CA ALA A 115 -8.16 11.53 21.31
C ALA A 115 -7.60 11.05 19.97
N SER A 116 -6.37 10.54 19.98
CA SER A 116 -5.79 9.88 18.82
C SER A 116 -6.70 8.70 18.55
N GLU A 117 -7.52 8.80 17.51
CA GLU A 117 -8.12 7.63 16.91
C GLU A 117 -6.96 6.67 16.64
N SER A 118 -7.00 5.50 17.27
CA SER A 118 -5.86 4.59 17.24
C SER A 118 -5.66 4.12 15.80
N ARG A 119 -4.41 4.15 15.32
CA ARG A 119 -4.07 3.66 13.98
C ARG A 119 -4.60 2.23 13.80
N LYS A 120 -5.29 1.98 12.68
CA LYS A 120 -5.68 0.63 12.27
C LYS A 120 -4.45 -0.27 12.11
N VAL A 121 -4.63 -1.55 12.38
CA VAL A 121 -3.62 -2.59 12.19
C VAL A 121 -3.55 -2.97 10.73
N SER A 122 -2.38 -2.88 10.12
CA SER A 122 -2.14 -3.37 8.76
C SER A 122 -2.16 -4.90 8.74
N LEU A 123 -2.98 -5.46 7.87
CA LEU A 123 -3.08 -6.89 7.59
C LEU A 123 -3.02 -7.09 6.07
N GLU A 124 -2.03 -7.84 5.59
CA GLU A 124 -1.87 -8.13 4.17
C GLU A 124 -1.99 -9.64 3.95
N LEU A 125 -2.75 -10.03 2.93
CA LEU A 125 -2.87 -11.42 2.47
C LEU A 125 -2.37 -11.52 1.02
N TYR A 126 -1.29 -12.28 0.84
CA TYR A 126 -0.80 -12.66 -0.50
C TYR A 126 -1.27 -14.08 -0.81
N TYR A 127 -1.95 -14.26 -1.95
CA TYR A 127 -2.67 -15.49 -2.25
C TYR A 127 -2.78 -15.78 -3.75
N GLU A 128 -3.23 -16.99 -4.07
CA GLU A 128 -3.55 -17.44 -5.43
C GLU A 128 -5.00 -17.91 -5.47
N SER A 129 -5.73 -17.47 -6.48
CA SER A 129 -7.16 -17.74 -6.63
C SER A 129 -7.52 -19.23 -6.79
N LEU A 130 -6.60 -20.09 -7.23
CA LEU A 130 -6.84 -21.55 -7.31
C LEU A 130 -6.04 -22.37 -6.31
N CYS A 131 -5.29 -21.73 -5.40
CA CYS A 131 -4.70 -22.45 -4.28
C CYS A 131 -5.80 -22.86 -3.29
N PRO A 132 -6.04 -24.15 -3.03
CA PRO A 132 -7.12 -24.60 -2.14
C PRO A 132 -6.96 -24.09 -0.70
N TYR A 133 -5.74 -23.76 -0.28
CA TYR A 133 -5.45 -23.27 1.06
C TYR A 133 -5.64 -21.76 1.19
N SER A 134 -5.39 -21.01 0.12
CA SER A 134 -5.76 -19.60 0.00
C SER A 134 -7.27 -19.44 0.06
N ALA A 135 -8.00 -20.21 -0.76
CA ALA A 135 -9.46 -20.26 -0.74
C ALA A 135 -10.01 -20.60 0.65
N ASN A 136 -9.47 -21.65 1.28
CA ASN A 136 -9.85 -22.04 2.63
C ASN A 136 -9.59 -20.92 3.66
N PHE A 137 -8.44 -20.24 3.57
CA PHE A 137 -8.13 -19.13 4.48
C PHE A 137 -9.12 -17.99 4.31
N ILE A 138 -9.41 -17.57 3.08
CA ILE A 138 -10.37 -16.48 2.82
C ILE A 138 -11.77 -16.84 3.35
N VAL A 139 -12.23 -18.06 3.04
CA VAL A 139 -13.61 -18.50 3.32
C VAL A 139 -13.84 -18.85 4.79
N ASN A 140 -12.86 -19.46 5.47
CA ASN A 140 -13.06 -20.01 6.82
C ASN A 140 -12.29 -19.26 7.94
N TYR A 141 -11.33 -18.39 7.60
CA TYR A 141 -10.49 -17.69 8.57
C TYR A 141 -10.60 -16.18 8.42
N LEU A 142 -10.33 -15.63 7.23
CA LEU A 142 -10.33 -14.19 6.98
C LEU A 142 -11.73 -13.58 7.17
N VAL A 143 -12.78 -14.29 6.77
CA VAL A 143 -14.19 -13.85 6.95
C VAL A 143 -14.51 -13.51 8.41
N LYS A 144 -13.80 -14.12 9.38
CA LYS A 144 -13.99 -13.85 10.82
C LYS A 144 -13.58 -12.44 11.24
N LEU A 145 -12.85 -11.69 10.40
CA LEU A 145 -12.64 -10.26 10.63
C LEU A 145 -13.94 -9.46 10.61
N PHE A 146 -14.90 -9.91 9.82
CA PHE A 146 -16.20 -9.26 9.69
C PHE A 146 -17.16 -9.72 10.80
N GLU A 147 -16.79 -10.77 11.55
CA GLU A 147 -17.46 -11.15 12.79
C GLU A 147 -17.04 -10.19 13.92
N ASP A 148 -18.00 -9.78 14.76
CA ASP A 148 -17.78 -8.88 15.91
C ASP A 148 -17.10 -7.53 15.58
N ASP A 149 -17.17 -7.07 14.33
CA ASP A 149 -16.68 -5.77 13.84
C ASP A 149 -15.16 -5.54 14.02
N LEU A 150 -14.35 -6.61 14.03
CA LEU A 150 -12.88 -6.50 14.07
C LEU A 150 -12.31 -5.78 12.84
N ILE A 151 -13.01 -5.82 11.71
CA ILE A 151 -12.62 -5.09 10.51
C ILE A 151 -12.52 -3.57 10.73
N SER A 152 -13.25 -3.00 11.71
CA SER A 152 -13.16 -1.59 12.07
C SER A 152 -11.76 -1.15 12.51
N ILE A 153 -10.96 -2.08 13.05
CA ILE A 153 -9.60 -1.82 13.54
C ILE A 153 -8.51 -2.32 12.59
N VAL A 154 -8.87 -2.88 11.44
CA VAL A 154 -7.95 -3.46 10.45
C VAL A 154 -7.95 -2.64 9.16
N ASP A 155 -6.76 -2.48 8.60
CA ASP A 155 -6.52 -2.02 7.25
C ASP A 155 -6.07 -3.25 6.43
N LEU A 156 -7.01 -3.82 5.67
CA LEU A 156 -6.84 -5.10 4.97
C LEU A 156 -6.41 -4.87 3.52
N SER A 157 -5.26 -5.43 3.15
CA SER A 157 -4.79 -5.53 1.75
C SER A 157 -4.90 -6.97 1.25
N LEU A 158 -5.40 -7.14 0.02
CA LEU A 158 -5.53 -8.40 -0.69
C LEU A 158 -4.65 -8.36 -1.93
N VAL A 159 -3.75 -9.35 -2.07
CA VAL A 159 -2.76 -9.39 -3.14
C VAL A 159 -2.91 -10.70 -3.95
N PRO A 160 -3.77 -10.72 -4.99
CA PRO A 160 -4.03 -11.90 -5.82
C PRO A 160 -2.91 -12.12 -6.86
N TRP A 161 -1.83 -12.76 -6.43
CA TRP A 161 -0.69 -13.09 -7.28
C TRP A 161 0.01 -14.36 -6.83
N GLY A 162 0.47 -14.36 -5.57
CA GLY A 162 1.15 -15.48 -4.91
C GLY A 162 2.37 -16.01 -5.66
N ASN A 163 2.35 -17.29 -6.03
CA ASN A 163 3.49 -17.95 -6.67
C ASN A 163 3.52 -17.84 -8.20
N ALA A 164 2.67 -16.99 -8.80
CA ALA A 164 2.71 -16.70 -10.23
C ALA A 164 4.09 -16.15 -10.64
N LYS A 165 4.48 -16.40 -11.89
CA LYS A 165 5.79 -16.02 -12.43
C LYS A 165 5.62 -15.31 -13.77
N ILE A 166 6.43 -14.28 -13.97
CA ILE A 166 6.58 -13.62 -15.27
C ILE A 166 7.65 -14.39 -16.08
N ARG A 167 7.32 -14.82 -17.30
CA ARG A 167 8.23 -15.51 -18.21
C ARG A 167 8.35 -14.81 -19.56
N GLY A 168 9.57 -14.82 -20.09
CA GLY A 168 9.90 -14.30 -21.41
C GLY A 168 9.85 -12.77 -21.50
N ASN A 169 10.22 -12.24 -22.66
CA ASN A 169 10.32 -10.79 -22.89
C ASN A 169 8.95 -10.10 -23.01
N ASN A 170 7.88 -10.87 -23.25
CA ASN A 170 6.52 -10.35 -23.40
C ASN A 170 5.74 -10.33 -22.08
N SER A 171 6.43 -10.42 -20.94
CA SER A 171 5.83 -10.41 -19.60
C SER A 171 4.68 -11.41 -19.42
N THR A 172 4.81 -12.60 -20.01
CA THR A 172 3.76 -13.63 -19.95
C THR A 172 3.64 -14.16 -18.53
N VAL A 173 2.44 -14.11 -17.96
CA VAL A 173 2.18 -14.62 -16.61
C VAL A 173 1.86 -16.11 -16.67
N VAL A 174 2.51 -16.85 -15.77
CA VAL A 174 2.35 -18.29 -15.63
C VAL A 174 2.06 -18.60 -14.16
N CYS A 175 0.90 -19.18 -13.91
CA CYS A 175 0.43 -19.52 -12.58
C CYS A 175 0.52 -21.03 -12.33
N GLN A 176 0.63 -21.45 -11.07
CA GLN A 176 0.90 -22.85 -10.68
C GLN A 176 -0.27 -23.77 -11.03
N HIS A 177 -1.49 -23.28 -10.91
CA HIS A 177 -2.72 -24.04 -11.14
C HIS A 177 -3.33 -23.81 -12.53
N GLY A 178 -2.53 -23.26 -13.46
CA GLY A 178 -2.88 -23.12 -14.87
C GLY A 178 -3.58 -21.79 -15.23
N PRO A 179 -4.13 -21.68 -16.45
CA PRO A 179 -4.60 -20.40 -16.98
C PRO A 179 -5.82 -19.82 -16.26
N TYR A 180 -6.66 -20.66 -15.66
CA TYR A 180 -7.81 -20.18 -14.88
C TYR A 180 -7.39 -19.47 -13.59
N GLU A 181 -6.26 -19.87 -12.98
CA GLU A 181 -5.70 -19.13 -11.85
C GLU A 181 -5.25 -17.75 -12.27
N CYS A 182 -4.53 -17.62 -13.39
CA CYS A 182 -4.12 -16.31 -13.88
C CYS A 182 -5.33 -15.43 -14.22
N LEU A 183 -6.34 -16.01 -14.87
CA LEU A 183 -7.60 -15.31 -15.14
C LEU A 183 -8.24 -14.80 -13.86
N LEU A 184 -8.42 -15.66 -12.86
CA LEU A 184 -9.09 -15.29 -11.60
C LEU A 184 -8.25 -14.35 -10.74
N ASN A 185 -6.92 -14.47 -10.76
CA ASN A 185 -6.03 -13.48 -10.14
C ASN A 185 -6.25 -12.09 -10.76
N THR A 186 -6.33 -12.02 -12.10
CA THR A 186 -6.60 -10.77 -12.83
C THR A 186 -8.01 -10.23 -12.52
N VAL A 187 -9.03 -11.10 -12.48
CA VAL A 187 -10.41 -10.71 -12.15
C VAL A 187 -10.49 -10.12 -10.75
N GLU A 188 -9.84 -10.73 -9.76
CA GLU A 188 -9.84 -10.25 -8.39
C GLU A 188 -9.02 -8.96 -8.23
N ALA A 189 -7.87 -8.85 -8.90
CA ALA A 189 -7.09 -7.62 -9.00
C ALA A 189 -7.94 -6.46 -9.55
N CYS A 190 -8.67 -6.71 -10.65
CA CYS A 190 -9.60 -5.76 -11.24
C CYS A 190 -10.75 -5.41 -10.30
N ALA A 191 -11.30 -6.37 -9.56
CA ALA A 191 -12.37 -6.11 -8.60
C ALA A 191 -11.90 -5.18 -7.47
N ILE A 192 -10.67 -5.36 -6.97
CA ILE A 192 -10.06 -4.50 -5.94
C ILE A 192 -9.89 -3.07 -6.46
N ASP A 193 -9.35 -2.92 -7.68
CA ASP A 193 -9.10 -1.60 -8.28
C ASP A 193 -10.39 -0.84 -8.62
N ILE A 194 -11.34 -1.53 -9.24
CA ILE A 194 -12.61 -0.93 -9.69
C ILE A 194 -13.56 -0.63 -8.51
N TRP A 195 -13.50 -1.42 -7.44
CA TRP A 195 -14.31 -1.24 -6.24
C TRP A 195 -13.42 -1.07 -5.01
N PRO A 196 -12.79 0.10 -4.82
CA PRO A 196 -11.81 0.31 -3.76
C PRO A 196 -12.40 0.16 -2.34
N GLU A 197 -13.72 0.29 -2.18
CA GLU A 197 -14.37 0.01 -0.91
C GLU A 197 -14.34 -1.50 -0.60
N LEU A 198 -13.68 -1.87 0.50
CA LEU A 198 -13.59 -3.24 0.99
C LEU A 198 -14.96 -3.93 1.12
N SER A 199 -15.98 -3.18 1.53
CA SER A 199 -17.36 -3.68 1.65
C SER A 199 -17.97 -4.14 0.32
N LYS A 200 -17.33 -3.83 -0.81
CA LYS A 200 -17.80 -4.16 -2.16
C LYS A 200 -16.92 -5.20 -2.85
N HIS A 201 -15.59 -5.04 -2.86
CA HIS A 201 -14.72 -6.03 -3.52
C HIS A 201 -14.57 -7.33 -2.71
N PHE A 202 -14.52 -7.27 -1.37
CA PHE A 202 -14.31 -8.47 -0.57
C PHE A 202 -15.45 -9.50 -0.70
N PRO A 203 -16.75 -9.13 -0.66
CA PRO A 203 -17.83 -10.10 -0.92
C PRO A 203 -17.72 -10.81 -2.27
N PHE A 204 -17.24 -10.10 -3.31
CA PHE A 204 -17.04 -10.68 -4.63
C PHE A 204 -15.88 -11.70 -4.64
N ILE A 205 -14.73 -11.33 -4.08
CA ILE A 205 -13.58 -12.23 -3.90
C ILE A 205 -13.97 -13.45 -3.05
N TYR A 206 -14.64 -13.24 -1.91
CA TYR A 206 -15.13 -14.32 -1.07
C TYR A 206 -16.05 -15.27 -1.84
N CYS A 207 -16.94 -14.75 -2.70
CA CYS A 207 -17.82 -15.59 -3.51
C CYS A 207 -17.03 -16.46 -4.51
N ILE A 208 -16.02 -15.89 -5.19
CA ILE A 208 -15.15 -16.63 -6.11
C ILE A 208 -14.39 -17.71 -5.33
N GLU A 209 -13.74 -17.34 -4.24
CA GLU A 209 -12.95 -18.24 -3.41
C GLU A 209 -13.79 -19.35 -2.76
N ASN A 210 -15.06 -19.08 -2.42
CA ASN A 210 -15.98 -20.12 -1.99
C ASN A 210 -16.29 -21.13 -3.11
N LEU A 211 -16.44 -20.66 -4.35
CA LEU A 211 -16.59 -21.57 -5.50
C LEU A 211 -15.30 -22.37 -5.74
N VAL A 212 -14.12 -21.80 -5.52
CA VAL A 212 -12.84 -22.53 -5.60
C VAL A 212 -12.78 -23.60 -4.52
N TYR A 213 -13.09 -23.25 -3.27
CA TYR A 213 -13.15 -24.16 -2.13
C TYR A 213 -14.12 -25.33 -2.38
N GLU A 214 -15.27 -25.05 -3.00
CA GLU A 214 -16.26 -26.06 -3.41
C GLU A 214 -15.91 -26.83 -4.70
N ARG A 215 -14.77 -26.53 -5.35
CA ARG A 215 -14.33 -27.09 -6.64
C ARG A 215 -15.30 -26.78 -7.81
N LYS A 216 -15.91 -25.61 -7.79
CA LYS A 216 -16.86 -25.07 -8.77
C LYS A 216 -16.40 -23.74 -9.39
N TYR A 217 -15.10 -23.43 -9.34
CA TYR A 217 -14.53 -22.15 -9.80
C TYR A 217 -14.90 -21.75 -11.25
N LEU A 218 -15.27 -22.70 -12.11
CA LEU A 218 -15.78 -22.39 -13.46
C LEU A 218 -17.10 -21.59 -13.46
N GLN A 219 -17.78 -21.50 -12.31
CA GLN A 219 -19.03 -20.74 -12.14
C GLN A 219 -18.78 -19.35 -11.53
N TRP A 220 -17.54 -18.86 -11.51
CA TRP A 220 -17.16 -17.60 -10.84
C TRP A 220 -18.01 -16.39 -11.30
N GLU A 221 -18.40 -16.32 -12.57
CA GLU A 221 -19.25 -15.23 -13.09
C GLU A 221 -20.61 -15.16 -12.38
N SER A 222 -21.11 -16.27 -11.83
CA SER A 222 -22.34 -16.28 -11.03
C SER A 222 -22.27 -15.37 -9.79
N CYS A 223 -21.07 -14.97 -9.36
CA CYS A 223 -20.88 -14.04 -8.26
C CYS A 223 -21.37 -12.62 -8.57
N PHE A 224 -21.37 -12.19 -9.84
CA PHE A 224 -21.96 -10.91 -10.21
C PHE A 224 -23.47 -10.89 -9.94
N GLU A 225 -24.18 -11.93 -10.41
CA GLU A 225 -25.62 -12.06 -10.22
C GLU A 225 -25.98 -12.23 -8.74
N LYS A 226 -25.26 -13.10 -8.01
CA LYS A 226 -25.50 -13.36 -6.58
C LYS A 226 -25.38 -12.11 -5.71
N LEU A 227 -24.45 -11.21 -6.07
CA LEU A 227 -24.17 -10.00 -5.31
C LEU A 227 -24.83 -8.75 -5.92
N ASN A 228 -25.59 -8.90 -7.01
CA ASN A 228 -26.20 -7.81 -7.75
C ASN A 228 -25.17 -6.72 -8.15
N LEU A 229 -24.03 -7.16 -8.67
CA LEU A 229 -22.94 -6.32 -9.16
C LEU A 229 -22.97 -6.23 -10.68
N ASP A 230 -22.69 -5.04 -11.22
CA ASP A 230 -22.51 -4.87 -12.67
C ASP A 230 -21.20 -5.53 -13.12
N PRO A 231 -21.24 -6.52 -14.03
CA PRO A 231 -20.04 -7.19 -14.50
C PRO A 231 -19.18 -6.34 -15.44
N GLN A 232 -19.75 -5.31 -16.10
CA GLN A 232 -19.06 -4.60 -17.18
C GLN A 232 -17.73 -3.96 -16.74
N PRO A 233 -17.66 -3.18 -15.64
CA PRO A 233 -16.41 -2.52 -15.24
C PRO A 233 -15.26 -3.49 -14.96
N VAL A 234 -15.55 -4.63 -14.32
CA VAL A 234 -14.55 -5.67 -14.05
C VAL A 234 -14.18 -6.40 -15.34
N THR A 235 -15.16 -6.67 -16.20
CA THR A 235 -14.97 -7.32 -17.51
C THR A 235 -14.07 -6.50 -18.43
N ASP A 236 -14.32 -5.20 -18.54
CA ASP A 236 -13.50 -4.28 -19.32
C ASP A 236 -12.06 -4.24 -18.78
N CYS A 237 -11.89 -4.31 -17.46
CA CYS A 237 -10.57 -4.36 -16.84
C CYS A 237 -9.81 -5.65 -17.18
N TYR A 238 -10.36 -6.84 -16.89
CA TYR A 238 -9.60 -8.10 -17.04
C TYR A 238 -9.43 -8.53 -18.50
N THR A 239 -10.24 -7.99 -19.43
CA THR A 239 -10.12 -8.26 -20.87
C THR A 239 -9.24 -7.27 -21.62
N SER A 240 -8.84 -6.16 -20.99
CA SER A 240 -7.95 -5.15 -21.56
C SER A 240 -6.51 -5.31 -21.07
N ASP A 241 -5.59 -4.51 -21.64
CA ASP A 241 -4.21 -4.43 -21.16
C ASP A 241 -4.12 -3.91 -19.71
N TYR A 242 -5.18 -3.28 -19.19
CA TYR A 242 -5.18 -2.75 -17.82
C TYR A 242 -5.14 -3.86 -16.76
N GLY A 243 -5.90 -4.95 -16.94
CA GLY A 243 -5.80 -6.12 -16.07
C GLY A 243 -4.37 -6.68 -16.04
N LYS A 244 -3.67 -6.63 -17.18
CA LYS A 244 -2.28 -7.05 -17.27
C LYS A 244 -1.33 -6.12 -16.50
N GLU A 245 -1.56 -4.82 -16.56
CA GLU A 245 -0.79 -3.84 -15.78
C GLU A 245 -0.96 -4.07 -14.27
N LEU A 246 -2.19 -4.33 -13.80
CA LEU A 246 -2.46 -4.67 -12.40
C LEU A 246 -1.74 -5.94 -11.96
N GLU A 247 -1.76 -7.01 -12.77
CA GLU A 247 -1.00 -8.23 -12.50
C GLU A 247 0.50 -7.94 -12.29
N LEU A 248 1.10 -7.09 -13.12
CA LEU A 248 2.52 -6.72 -13.01
C LEU A 248 2.81 -5.87 -11.77
N GLN A 249 1.86 -5.04 -11.34
CA GLN A 249 1.97 -4.30 -10.09
C GLN A 249 1.95 -5.24 -8.88
N TYR A 250 0.99 -6.16 -8.82
CA TYR A 250 0.93 -7.17 -7.75
C TYR A 250 2.14 -8.11 -7.77
N ALA A 251 2.70 -8.40 -8.94
CA ALA A 251 3.97 -9.11 -9.04
C ALA A 251 5.11 -8.36 -8.37
N ALA A 252 5.27 -7.07 -8.68
CA ALA A 252 6.31 -6.22 -8.09
C ALA A 252 6.14 -6.06 -6.57
N GLU A 253 4.90 -5.88 -6.10
CA GLU A 253 4.56 -5.84 -4.67
C GLU A 253 4.94 -7.15 -3.97
N THR A 254 4.55 -8.28 -4.55
CA THR A 254 4.85 -9.60 -3.97
C THR A 254 6.35 -9.91 -3.98
N ASP A 255 7.09 -9.51 -5.03
CA ASP A 255 8.54 -9.69 -5.13
C ASP A 255 9.31 -8.76 -4.16
N ALA A 256 8.71 -7.65 -3.74
CA ALA A 256 9.30 -6.73 -2.77
C ALA A 256 9.24 -7.24 -1.32
N LEU A 257 8.48 -8.31 -1.03
CA LEU A 257 8.36 -8.90 0.31
C LEU A 257 9.73 -9.21 0.93
N GLN A 258 9.91 -8.78 2.18
CA GLN A 258 11.09 -9.08 2.99
C GLN A 258 10.69 -9.71 4.33
N PRO A 259 10.98 -11.00 4.56
CA PRO A 259 11.58 -11.96 3.61
C PRO A 259 10.62 -12.34 2.47
N PRO A 260 11.13 -12.86 1.34
CA PRO A 260 10.28 -13.40 0.28
C PRO A 260 9.37 -14.51 0.81
N HIS A 261 8.12 -14.52 0.36
CA HIS A 261 7.17 -15.59 0.68
C HIS A 261 7.69 -16.94 0.16
N LYS A 262 7.41 -18.01 0.91
CA LYS A 262 7.81 -19.39 0.57
C LYS A 262 6.64 -20.25 0.08
N TYR A 263 5.44 -19.80 0.36
CA TYR A 263 4.17 -20.44 0.07
C TYR A 263 3.06 -19.40 0.12
N VAL A 264 1.85 -19.80 -0.31
CA VAL A 264 0.60 -19.08 -0.04
C VAL A 264 -0.43 -19.99 0.65
N PRO A 265 -1.38 -19.44 1.43
CA PRO A 265 -1.53 -18.03 1.79
C PRO A 265 -0.34 -17.51 2.62
N TRP A 266 0.10 -16.29 2.34
CA TRP A 266 1.15 -15.61 3.09
C TRP A 266 0.54 -14.40 3.80
N VAL A 267 0.49 -14.47 5.13
CA VAL A 267 -0.20 -13.47 5.97
C VAL A 267 0.82 -12.63 6.71
N VAL A 268 0.67 -11.31 6.60
CA VAL A 268 1.55 -10.31 7.21
C VAL A 268 0.73 -9.39 8.09
N VAL A 269 1.13 -9.22 9.36
CA VAL A 269 0.52 -8.27 10.31
C VAL A 269 1.57 -7.26 10.73
N GLU A 270 1.33 -5.96 10.52
CA GLU A 270 2.29 -4.88 10.82
C GLU A 270 3.68 -5.14 10.20
N GLY A 271 3.71 -5.61 8.95
CA GLY A 271 4.94 -5.97 8.24
C GLY A 271 5.65 -7.23 8.77
N GLN A 272 5.05 -7.98 9.71
CA GLN A 272 5.60 -9.24 10.22
C GLN A 272 4.85 -10.45 9.63
N PRO A 273 5.52 -11.32 8.87
CA PRO A 273 4.91 -12.56 8.39
C PRO A 273 4.65 -13.53 9.55
N LEU A 274 3.50 -14.19 9.52
CA LEU A 274 3.05 -15.09 10.60
C LEU A 274 3.54 -16.54 10.47
N TYR A 275 4.14 -16.90 9.33
CA TYR A 275 4.63 -18.25 9.04
C TYR A 275 3.59 -19.33 9.33
N GLU A 276 3.95 -20.40 10.06
CA GLU A 276 3.05 -21.53 10.33
C GLU A 276 1.81 -21.15 11.17
N ASP A 277 1.83 -19.99 11.81
CA ASP A 277 0.78 -19.50 12.72
C ASP A 277 -0.21 -18.55 12.03
N TYR A 278 -0.21 -18.49 10.69
CA TYR A 278 -1.05 -17.58 9.89
C TYR A 278 -2.56 -17.73 10.19
N GLU A 279 -3.02 -18.92 10.59
CA GLU A 279 -4.43 -19.16 10.95
C GLU A 279 -4.85 -18.39 12.22
N ASN A 280 -3.90 -18.04 13.09
CA ASN A 280 -4.14 -17.30 14.34
C ASN A 280 -4.02 -15.77 14.17
N PHE A 281 -4.05 -15.26 12.93
CA PHE A 281 -3.86 -13.84 12.61
C PHE A 281 -4.74 -12.87 13.43
N LEU A 282 -5.97 -13.25 13.81
CA LEU A 282 -6.85 -12.42 14.65
C LEU A 282 -6.22 -12.10 16.01
N SER A 283 -5.52 -13.06 16.63
CA SER A 283 -4.81 -12.84 17.89
C SER A 283 -3.64 -11.87 17.71
N TYR A 284 -2.95 -11.91 16.55
CA TYR A 284 -1.89 -10.96 16.21
C TYR A 284 -2.44 -9.54 15.98
N VAL A 285 -3.55 -9.43 15.25
CA VAL A 285 -4.27 -8.15 15.04
C VAL A 285 -4.63 -7.54 16.39
N CYS A 286 -5.28 -8.32 17.25
CA CYS A 286 -5.68 -7.86 18.57
C CYS A 286 -4.51 -7.48 19.48
N LYS A 287 -3.38 -8.18 19.38
CA LYS A 287 -2.15 -7.84 20.10
C LYS A 287 -1.49 -6.58 19.58
N ALA A 288 -1.57 -6.32 18.26
CA ALA A 288 -0.98 -5.16 17.62
C ALA A 288 -1.80 -3.88 17.82
N TYR A 289 -3.13 -4.01 17.94
CA TYR A 289 -4.02 -2.86 18.08
C TYR A 289 -3.85 -2.18 19.44
N LYS A 290 -3.67 -0.84 19.42
CA LYS A 290 -3.42 -0.03 20.62
C LYS A 290 -4.64 0.75 21.10
N GLY A 291 -5.76 0.66 20.39
CA GLY A 291 -6.98 1.41 20.69
C GLY A 291 -7.93 0.66 21.61
N THR A 292 -9.07 1.30 21.91
CA THR A 292 -10.10 0.74 22.77
C THR A 292 -11.30 0.17 22.01
N ALA A 293 -11.46 0.51 20.72
CA ALA A 293 -12.67 0.27 19.92
C ALA A 293 -13.04 -1.21 19.73
N ALA A 294 -12.09 -2.14 19.87
CA ALA A 294 -12.29 -3.57 19.68
C ALA A 294 -11.91 -4.43 20.90
N GLN A 295 -11.82 -3.84 22.09
CA GLN A 295 -11.41 -4.56 23.30
C GLN A 295 -12.30 -5.78 23.60
N THR A 296 -13.61 -5.65 23.41
CA THR A 296 -14.56 -6.75 23.64
C THR A 296 -14.32 -7.91 22.67
N ALA A 297 -14.17 -7.63 21.37
CA ALA A 297 -13.92 -8.65 20.35
C ALA A 297 -12.56 -9.34 20.59
N CYS A 298 -11.52 -8.55 20.87
CA CYS A 298 -10.18 -9.07 21.18
C CYS A 298 -10.11 -9.85 22.50
N SER A 299 -10.95 -9.54 23.49
CA SER A 299 -11.00 -10.28 24.75
C SER A 299 -11.52 -11.71 24.59
N LYS A 300 -12.41 -11.95 23.62
CA LYS A 300 -12.93 -13.30 23.32
C LYS A 300 -11.87 -14.20 22.67
N LEU A 301 -10.89 -13.60 22.01
CA LEU A 301 -9.79 -14.28 21.29
C LEU A 301 -8.57 -14.54 22.19
N SER A 302 -8.68 -14.27 23.50
CA SER A 302 -7.61 -14.52 24.48
C SER A 302 -7.36 -16.03 24.66
N PRO A 303 -6.11 -16.45 24.94
CA PRO A 303 -5.68 -17.86 24.89
C PRO A 303 -6.45 -18.83 25.79
N ASP A 304 -7.16 -18.35 26.81
CA ASP A 304 -7.92 -19.20 27.76
C ASP A 304 -9.20 -19.81 27.15
N THR A 305 -9.68 -19.31 26.00
CA THR A 305 -10.92 -19.81 25.36
C THR A 305 -10.65 -20.65 24.12
N MET A 306 -9.46 -20.55 23.53
CA MET A 306 -9.07 -21.41 22.42
C MET A 306 -8.50 -22.70 22.99
N LYS A 307 -9.32 -23.75 23.09
CA LYS A 307 -8.80 -25.12 23.10
C LYS A 307 -7.83 -25.18 21.94
N THR A 308 -6.53 -25.25 22.24
CA THR A 308 -5.48 -25.41 21.26
C THR A 308 -5.81 -26.69 20.49
N GLU A 309 -6.47 -26.57 19.35
CA GLU A 309 -6.34 -27.58 18.31
C GLU A 309 -4.87 -27.52 17.92
N ARG A 310 -4.11 -28.39 18.60
CA ARG A 310 -2.70 -28.63 18.42
C ARG A 310 -2.38 -28.48 16.93
N ALA A 311 -1.53 -27.50 16.59
CA ALA A 311 -1.01 -27.32 15.24
C ALA A 311 -0.68 -28.70 14.67
N LYS A 312 -1.44 -29.13 13.67
CA LYS A 312 -1.14 -30.36 12.95
C LYS A 312 0.20 -30.13 12.25
N PRO A 313 1.11 -31.10 12.21
CA PRO A 313 2.37 -30.94 11.50
C PRO A 313 2.10 -30.59 10.03
N GLY A 314 2.52 -29.40 9.61
CA GLY A 314 2.30 -28.85 8.27
C GLY A 314 0.91 -28.27 8.09
N SER A 315 0.72 -26.99 8.46
CA SER A 315 -0.43 -26.20 7.97
C SER A 315 -0.43 -26.29 6.44
N PRO A 316 -1.55 -26.68 5.82
CA PRO A 316 -1.51 -27.09 4.44
C PRO A 316 -1.48 -25.81 3.57
N VAL A 317 -0.45 -25.67 2.74
CA VAL A 317 -0.11 -24.44 1.98
C VAL A 317 0.33 -24.80 0.55
N CYS A 318 0.23 -23.84 -0.39
CA CYS A 318 0.75 -23.97 -1.75
C CYS A 318 2.18 -23.43 -1.81
N TYR A 319 3.16 -24.33 -1.93
CA TYR A 319 4.57 -23.96 -1.95
C TYR A 319 4.96 -23.35 -3.30
N LYS A 320 5.83 -22.34 -3.23
CA LYS A 320 6.47 -21.78 -4.42
C LYS A 320 7.30 -22.87 -5.09
N GLU A 321 7.04 -23.12 -6.38
CA GLU A 321 7.88 -24.05 -7.15
C GLU A 321 9.34 -23.58 -7.15
N GLU A 322 10.25 -24.42 -6.65
CA GLU A 322 11.69 -24.17 -6.75
C GLU A 322 12.07 -23.98 -8.22
N GLU A 323 12.83 -22.92 -8.51
CA GLU A 323 13.48 -22.80 -9.81
C GLU A 323 14.39 -24.01 -10.00
N LYS A 324 14.07 -24.87 -10.97
CA LYS A 324 14.93 -25.99 -11.36
C LYS A 324 16.26 -25.42 -11.82
N VAL A 325 17.24 -25.40 -10.92
CA VAL A 325 18.64 -25.10 -11.26
C VAL A 325 19.00 -26.04 -12.41
N PRO A 326 19.51 -25.53 -13.56
CA PRO A 326 19.87 -26.39 -14.67
C PRO A 326 20.77 -27.50 -14.16
N THR A 327 20.50 -28.74 -14.56
CA THR A 327 21.19 -29.94 -14.05
C THR A 327 22.71 -29.85 -14.19
N SER A 328 23.23 -29.03 -15.10
CA SER A 328 24.66 -28.71 -15.19
C SER A 328 25.19 -27.95 -13.97
N TRP A 329 24.50 -26.91 -13.51
CA TRP A 329 24.89 -26.11 -12.35
C TRP A 329 24.78 -26.91 -11.05
N ALA A 330 23.78 -27.79 -10.92
CA ALA A 330 23.68 -28.72 -9.80
C ALA A 330 24.88 -29.68 -9.74
N ARG A 331 25.33 -30.21 -10.88
CA ARG A 331 26.54 -31.04 -10.98
C ARG A 331 27.82 -30.26 -10.67
N VAL A 332 27.95 -29.03 -11.17
CA VAL A 332 29.10 -28.15 -10.89
C VAL A 332 29.19 -27.82 -9.40
N ARG A 333 28.06 -27.49 -8.76
CA ARG A 333 27.99 -27.19 -7.33
C ARG A 333 28.33 -28.41 -6.48
N SER A 334 27.84 -29.59 -6.88
CA SER A 334 28.18 -30.86 -6.22
C SER A 334 29.67 -31.21 -6.36
N ALA A 335 30.26 -31.02 -7.55
CA ALA A 335 31.68 -31.22 -7.78
C ALA A 335 32.55 -30.26 -6.96
N ALA A 336 32.18 -28.98 -6.91
CA ALA A 336 32.88 -27.97 -6.11
C ALA A 336 32.82 -28.30 -4.60
N MET A 337 31.66 -28.71 -4.09
CA MET A 337 31.49 -29.11 -2.69
C MET A 337 32.28 -30.39 -2.35
N SER A 338 32.36 -31.34 -3.27
CA SER A 338 33.20 -32.53 -3.13
C SER A 338 34.69 -32.17 -3.06
N TRP A 339 35.14 -31.26 -3.94
CA TRP A 339 36.52 -30.80 -3.97
C TRP A 339 36.92 -30.04 -2.70
N ILE A 340 36.05 -29.16 -2.20
CA ILE A 340 36.26 -28.46 -0.91
C ILE A 340 36.37 -29.45 0.25
N ARG A 341 35.53 -30.49 0.29
CA ARG A 341 35.60 -31.53 1.32
C ARG A 341 36.89 -32.33 1.25
N GLN A 342 37.38 -32.66 0.05
CA GLN A 342 38.65 -33.35 -0.14
C GLN A 342 39.85 -32.48 0.25
N MET A 343 39.83 -31.19 -0.08
CA MET A 343 40.87 -30.25 0.37
C MET A 343 40.90 -30.11 1.89
N ASN A 344 39.73 -30.00 2.53
CA ASN A 344 39.65 -29.93 3.98
C ASN A 344 40.14 -31.23 4.64
N ALA A 345 39.85 -32.40 4.06
CA ALA A 345 40.38 -33.67 4.57
C ALA A 345 41.91 -33.81 4.40
N ALA A 346 42.49 -33.22 3.35
CA ALA A 346 43.93 -33.19 3.13
C ALA A 346 44.67 -32.16 4.00
N ALA A 347 43.98 -31.15 4.53
CA ALA A 347 44.56 -30.12 5.40
C ALA A 347 44.72 -30.56 6.86
N PHE A 348 44.20 -31.73 7.25
CA PHE A 348 44.24 -32.27 8.62
C PHE A 348 44.98 -33.60 8.75
N ASN A 349 45.84 -33.95 7.78
CA ASN A 349 46.75 -35.11 7.85
C ASN A 349 48.21 -34.68 7.74
#